data_AF-A0A838MTB0-F1
#
_entry.id   AF-A0A838MTB0-F1
#
_cell.length_a   1.000
_cell.length_b   1.000
_cell.length_c   1.000
_cell.angle_alpha   90.00
_cell.angle_beta   90.00
_cell.angle_gamma   90.00
#
_symmetry.space_group_name_H-M   'P 1'
#
loop_
_entity.id
_entity.type
_entity.pdbx_description
1 polymer ?
#
loop_
_entity_poly.entity_id
_entity_poly.type
_entity_poly.pdbx_seq_one_letter_code
_entity_poly.pdbx_strand_id
1 'polypeptide(L)' 'MVDLPENMLTDEGLPTVFAWIEDKFGGKVVSSSRQARWRPLYFVDVERDGVTLELVVRGDRVDTPCVFPLEH' A
#
# COMPACT_ATOMS: atom_id res chain seq x y z
N MET A 1 -18.31 17.12 -8.11
CA MET A 1 -17.63 15.90 -8.56
C MET A 1 -16.20 16.32 -8.80
N VAL A 2 -15.26 15.92 -7.93
CA VAL A 2 -13.86 16.31 -8.05
C VAL A 2 -13.21 15.27 -8.95
N ASP A 3 -12.67 15.71 -10.08
CA ASP A 3 -11.97 14.85 -11.04
C ASP A 3 -10.71 14.31 -10.36
N LEU A 4 -10.74 13.04 -9.95
CA LEU A 4 -9.57 12.38 -9.39
C LEU A 4 -8.71 11.92 -10.58
N PRO A 5 -7.42 12.30 -10.66
CA PRO A 5 -6.56 11.84 -11.74
C PRO A 5 -6.53 10.30 -11.80
N GLU A 6 -6.53 9.71 -13.00
CA GLU A 6 -6.66 8.26 -13.25
C GLU A 6 -5.71 7.39 -12.39
N ASN A 7 -4.46 7.84 -12.19
CA ASN A 7 -3.47 7.23 -11.29
C ASN A 7 -3.99 7.04 -9.84
N MET A 8 -4.89 7.90 -9.38
CA MET A 8 -5.50 7.83 -8.05
C MET A 8 -6.69 6.87 -7.93
N LEU A 9 -7.00 6.07 -8.96
CA LEU A 9 -8.09 5.09 -8.92
C LEU A 9 -7.69 3.66 -9.33
N THR A 10 -6.47 3.46 -9.83
CA THR A 10 -6.04 2.18 -10.41
C THR A 10 -5.23 1.31 -9.45
N ASP A 11 -5.28 0.00 -9.68
CA ASP A 11 -4.55 -1.02 -8.89
C ASP A 11 -3.06 -1.13 -9.29
N GLU A 12 -2.55 -0.20 -10.10
CA GLU A 12 -1.17 -0.22 -10.64
C GLU A 12 -0.09 -0.20 -9.56
N GLY A 13 -0.41 0.28 -8.35
CA GLY A 13 0.50 0.27 -7.21
C GLY A 13 0.62 -1.06 -6.48
N LEU A 14 -0.32 -1.99 -6.65
CA LEU A 14 -0.34 -3.26 -5.92
C LEU A 14 0.91 -4.13 -6.15
N PRO A 15 1.42 -4.30 -7.38
CA PRO A 15 2.63 -5.10 -7.60
C PRO A 15 3.85 -4.55 -6.85
N THR A 16 3.98 -3.22 -6.75
CA THR A 16 5.07 -2.58 -6.00
C THR A 16 4.92 -2.82 -4.50
N VAL A 17 3.68 -2.73 -3.99
CA VAL A 17 3.37 -3.03 -2.59
C VAL A 17 3.68 -4.49 -2.25
N PHE A 18 3.33 -5.43 -3.12
CA PHE A 18 3.60 -6.85 -2.89
C PHE A 18 5.09 -7.11 -2.82
N ALA A 19 5.85 -6.64 -3.82
CA ALA A 19 7.30 -6.80 -3.84
C ALA A 19 7.97 -6.20 -2.60
N TRP A 20 7.51 -5.04 -2.14
CA TRP A 20 8.03 -4.42 -0.92
C TRP A 20 7.70 -5.22 0.34
N ILE A 21 6.48 -5.74 0.47
CA ILE A 21 6.07 -6.60 1.60
C ILE A 21 6.89 -7.88 1.61
N GLU A 22 6.99 -8.57 0.48
CA GLU A 22 7.69 -9.86 0.39
C GLU A 22 9.20 -9.68 0.66
N ASP A 23 9.81 -8.58 0.23
CA ASP A 23 11.23 -8.25 0.50
C ASP A 23 11.49 -7.79 1.95
N LYS A 24 10.64 -6.91 2.50
CA LYS A 24 10.92 -6.26 3.81
C LYS A 24 10.25 -6.93 4.99
N PHE A 25 9.01 -7.38 4.82
CA PHE A 25 8.24 -8.04 5.87
C PHE A 25 8.49 -9.55 5.87
N GLY A 26 8.59 -10.14 4.67
CA GLY A 26 8.72 -11.58 4.48
C GLY A 26 7.38 -12.32 4.56
N GLY A 27 7.29 -13.46 3.90
CA GLY A 27 6.04 -14.19 3.67
C GLY A 27 5.55 -14.03 2.23
N LYS A 28 4.33 -14.48 1.96
CA LYS A 28 3.71 -14.43 0.63
C LYS A 28 2.40 -13.66 0.70
N VAL A 29 2.19 -12.72 -0.22
CA VAL A 29 0.90 -12.04 -0.34
C VAL A 29 -0.14 -13.03 -0.89
N VAL A 30 -1.26 -13.20 -0.18
CA VAL A 30 -2.33 -14.14 -0.56
C VAL A 30 -3.64 -13.43 -0.95
N SER A 31 -3.83 -12.20 -0.50
CA SER A 31 -4.99 -11.37 -0.84
C SER A 31 -4.62 -9.90 -0.65
N SER A 32 -5.26 -9.03 -1.43
CA SER A 32 -5.11 -7.60 -1.27
C SER A 32 -6.29 -6.83 -1.82
N SER A 33 -6.53 -5.65 -1.28
CA SER A 33 -7.44 -4.68 -1.85
C SER A 33 -6.95 -3.25 -1.60
N ARG A 34 -7.21 -2.37 -2.56
CA ARG A 34 -6.97 -0.95 -2.39
C ARG A 34 -8.18 -0.29 -1.74
N GLN A 35 -7.95 0.56 -0.73
CA GLN A 35 -9.01 1.42 -0.21
C GLN A 35 -9.36 2.49 -1.28
N ALA A 36 -10.63 2.57 -1.67
CA ALA A 36 -11.13 3.55 -2.64
C ALA A 36 -11.12 4.97 -2.04
N ARG A 37 -9.95 5.60 -2.07
CA ARG A 37 -9.71 6.97 -1.59
C ARG A 37 -8.56 7.61 -2.36
N TRP A 38 -8.51 8.93 -2.29
CA TRP A 38 -7.49 9.79 -2.93
C TRP A 38 -6.06 9.62 -2.36
N ARG A 39 -5.85 8.81 -1.31
CA ARG A 39 -4.53 8.54 -0.73
C ARG A 39 -4.22 7.05 -0.81
N PRO A 40 -3.06 6.64 -1.38
CA PRO A 40 -2.68 5.25 -1.48
C PRO A 40 -2.72 4.53 -0.12
N LEU A 41 -3.66 3.60 0.01
CA LEU A 41 -3.80 2.74 1.18
C LEU A 41 -4.29 1.37 0.71
N TYR A 42 -3.66 0.33 1.23
CA TYR A 42 -3.86 -1.06 0.81
C TYR A 42 -4.09 -1.94 2.03
N PHE A 43 -5.08 -2.81 1.95
CA PHE A 43 -5.27 -3.94 2.86
C PHE A 43 -4.62 -5.16 2.21
N VAL A 44 -3.75 -5.87 2.94
CA VAL A 44 -3.00 -7.00 2.39
C VAL A 44 -2.95 -8.13 3.41
N ASP A 45 -3.29 -9.33 2.96
CA ASP A 45 -3.14 -10.55 3.76
C ASP A 45 -1.83 -11.24 3.34
N VAL A 46 -0.98 -11.53 4.32
CA VAL A 46 0.32 -12.16 4.12
C VAL A 46 0.39 -13.48 4.88
N GLU A 47 0.65 -14.58 4.17
CA GLU A 47 0.95 -15.86 4.80
C GLU A 47 2.44 -15.90 5.18
N ARG A 48 2.72 -16.11 6.46
CA ARG A 48 4.07 -16.25 6.99
C ARG A 48 4.06 -17.27 8.13
N ASP A 49 4.97 -18.24 8.05
CA ASP A 49 5.15 -19.28 9.07
C ASP A 49 3.86 -20.04 9.41
N GLY A 50 3.00 -20.26 8.41
CA GLY A 50 1.71 -20.96 8.57
C GLY A 50 0.59 -20.12 9.18
N VAL A 51 0.79 -18.81 9.34
CA VAL A 51 -0.20 -17.86 9.87
C VAL A 51 -0.50 -16.77 8.83
N THR A 52 -1.76 -16.38 8.73
CA THR A 52 -2.18 -15.22 7.93
C THR A 52 -2.14 -13.96 8.78
N LEU A 53 -1.39 -12.96 8.33
CA LEU A 53 -1.24 -11.65 8.96
C LEU A 53 -1.93 -10.58 8.11
N GLU A 54 -2.82 -9.80 8.72
CA GLU A 54 -3.54 -8.71 8.06
C GLU A 54 -2.75 -7.40 8.21
N LEU A 55 -2.34 -6.81 7.09
CA LEU A 55 -1.53 -5.59 7.03
C LEU A 55 -2.32 -4.42 6.45
N VAL A 56 -2.06 -3.22 6.98
CA VAL A 56 -2.45 -1.95 6.38
C VAL A 56 -1.20 -1.24 5.89
N VAL A 57 -1.04 -1.14 4.57
CA VAL A 57 0.09 -0.46 3.94
C VAL A 57 -0.34 0.92 3.46
N ARG A 58 0.44 1.94 3.83
CA ARG A 58 0.21 3.33 3.43
C ARG A 58 1.34 3.77 2.51
N GLY A 59 1.00 4.19 1.29
CA GLY A 59 1.95 4.79 0.37
C GLY A 59 2.17 6.27 0.66
N ASP A 60 3.27 6.81 0.16
CA ASP A 60 3.57 8.24 0.26
C ASP A 60 2.57 9.10 -0.51
N ARG A 61 2.50 10.37 -0.11
CA ARG A 61 1.87 11.42 -0.92
C ARG A 61 2.72 11.62 -2.17
N VAL A 62 2.15 11.37 -3.34
CA VAL A 62 2.77 11.76 -4.62
C VAL A 62 2.50 13.23 -4.96
N ASP A 63 1.48 13.83 -4.32
CA ASP A 63 0.95 15.16 -4.61
C ASP A 63 1.58 16.28 -3.78
N THR A 64 2.04 15.97 -2.56
CA THR A 64 2.56 16.97 -1.62
C THR A 64 3.71 16.36 -0.81
N PRO A 65 4.92 16.94 -0.80
CA PRO A 65 6.03 16.43 0.00
C PRO A 65 5.70 16.39 1.50
N CYS A 66 6.31 15.47 2.24
CA CYS A 66 6.13 15.38 3.69
C CYS A 66 6.71 16.65 4.35
N VAL A 67 5.85 17.46 4.94
CA VAL A 67 6.24 18.72 5.61
C VAL A 67 6.83 18.50 7.02
N PHE A 68 6.74 17.28 7.56
CA PHE A 68 7.27 16.90 8.86
C PHE A 68 8.17 15.67 8.71
N PRO A 69 9.48 15.84 8.44
CA PRO A 69 10.40 14.72 8.30
C PRO A 69 10.54 13.96 9.62
N LEU A 70 10.73 12.64 9.53
CA LEU A 70 10.94 11.74 10.67
C LEU A 70 12.44 11.69 11.05
N GLU A 71 13.10 12.83 11.13
CA GLU A 71 14.49 12.94 11.60
C GLU A 71 14.47 13.38 13.07
N HIS A 72 15.08 12.57 13.94
CA HIS A 72 15.30 12.84 15.37
C HIS A 72 16.81 12.80 15.65
#